data_AF-S4RTB3-F1
#
_entry.id   AF-S4RTB3-F1
#
_cell.length_a   1.000
_cell.length_b   1.000
_cell.length_c   1.000
_cell.angle_alpha   90.00
_cell.angle_beta   90.00
_cell.angle_gamma   90.00
#
_symmetry.space_group_name_H-M   'P 1'
#
loop_
_entity.id
_entity.type
_entity.pdbx_description
1 polymer ?
#
loop_
_entity_poly.entity_id
_entity_poly.type
_entity_poly.pdbx_seq_one_letter_code
_entity_poly.pdbx_strand_id
1 'polypeptide(L)' 'FAPAPPTTLRSVEGPAGDSLSLQLTLESHFLKDLGLDSLDQVELIMGIEDEFGFEIPDSDAEKLLTAKDVIAYVSKKLSE' A
#
# COMPACT_ATOMS: atom_id res chain seq x y z
N PHE A 1 46.11 -37.88 6.82
CA PHE A 1 45.29 -36.68 7.08
C PHE A 1 44.27 -36.62 5.95
N ALA A 2 43.06 -37.13 6.19
CA ALA A 2 42.03 -37.18 5.16
C ALA A 2 41.42 -35.76 4.97
N PRO A 3 41.15 -35.30 3.75
CA PRO A 3 40.48 -34.02 3.54
C PRO A 3 39.03 -34.12 4.04
N ALA A 4 38.63 -33.20 4.91
CA ALA A 4 37.24 -33.09 5.35
C ALA A 4 36.32 -32.83 4.15
N PRO A 5 35.09 -33.37 4.13
CA PRO A 5 34.14 -33.10 3.06
C PRO A 5 33.81 -31.60 3.04
N PRO A 6 33.55 -31.00 1.87
CA PRO A 6 33.06 -29.63 1.82
C PRO A 6 31.75 -29.58 2.60
N THR A 7 31.73 -28.81 3.67
CA THR A 7 30.50 -28.51 4.41
C THR A 7 29.62 -27.76 3.45
N THR A 8 28.72 -28.49 2.77
CA THR A 8 27.61 -27.89 2.04
C THR A 8 26.91 -26.97 3.02
N LEU A 9 27.12 -25.67 2.84
CA LEU A 9 26.25 -24.66 3.41
C LEU A 9 24.89 -24.99 2.81
N ARG A 10 24.09 -25.76 3.54
CA ARG A 10 22.66 -25.76 3.36
C ARG A 10 22.27 -24.35 3.71
N SER A 11 22.26 -23.48 2.70
CA SER A 11 21.47 -22.28 2.71
C SER A 11 20.12 -22.74 3.21
N VAL A 12 19.82 -22.36 4.45
CA VAL A 12 18.46 -22.30 4.91
C VAL A 12 17.82 -21.23 4.03
N GLU A 13 17.42 -21.63 2.83
CA GLU A 13 16.29 -21.01 2.17
C GLU A 13 15.13 -21.28 3.13
N GLY A 14 15.02 -20.40 4.15
CA GLY A 14 13.76 -20.12 4.78
C GLY A 14 12.76 -19.78 3.67
N PRO A 15 11.47 -20.04 3.87
CA PRO A 15 10.48 -19.88 2.82
C PRO A 15 10.61 -18.48 2.23
N ALA A 16 11.10 -18.41 0.99
CA ALA A 16 10.87 -17.26 0.16
C ALA A 16 9.35 -17.18 -0.02
N GLY A 17 8.75 -16.05 0.35
CA GLY A 17 7.36 -15.77 0.02
C GLY A 17 6.42 -15.62 1.21
N ASP A 18 6.71 -14.66 2.08
CA ASP A 18 5.67 -13.69 2.42
C ASP A 18 6.31 -12.31 2.31
N SER A 19 6.76 -12.01 1.09
CA SER A 19 6.67 -10.63 0.64
C SER A 19 5.20 -10.32 0.89
N LEU A 20 4.89 -9.42 1.82
CA LEU A 20 3.55 -8.89 2.01
C LEU A 20 3.15 -8.27 0.67
N SER A 21 2.71 -9.10 -0.26
CA SER A 21 2.20 -8.71 -1.55
C SER A 21 0.80 -8.25 -1.22
N LEU A 22 0.73 -7.09 -0.58
CA LEU A 22 -0.44 -6.23 -0.60
C LEU A 22 -0.68 -5.98 -2.09
N GLN A 23 -1.46 -6.87 -2.69
CA GLN A 23 -1.92 -6.73 -4.06
C GLN A 23 -2.93 -5.59 -4.00
N LEU A 24 -2.39 -4.38 -4.15
CA LEU A 24 -3.19 -3.18 -4.24
C LEU A 24 -4.00 -3.28 -5.53
N THR A 25 -5.25 -3.69 -5.40
CA THR A 25 -6.20 -3.62 -6.52
C THR A 25 -6.96 -2.32 -6.42
N LEU A 26 -7.50 -1.85 -7.54
CA LEU A 26 -8.34 -0.65 -7.56
C LEU A 26 -9.56 -0.79 -6.63
N GLU A 27 -10.03 -2.03 -6.43
CA GLU A 27 -11.19 -2.35 -5.59
C GLU A 27 -10.80 -2.72 -4.16
N SER A 28 -9.50 -2.77 -3.84
CA SER A 28 -9.03 -3.08 -2.50
C SER A 28 -9.42 -1.97 -1.54
N HIS A 29 -10.08 -2.37 -0.47
CA HIS A 29 -10.48 -1.47 0.60
C HIS A 29 -9.29 -1.24 1.54
N PHE A 30 -8.94 0.03 1.74
CA PHE A 30 -7.78 0.44 2.54
C PHE A 30 -7.78 -0.15 3.96
N LEU A 31 -8.88 0.02 4.69
CA LEU A 31 -9.01 -0.52 6.06
C LEU A 31 -9.18 -2.05 6.11
N LYS A 32 -10.00 -2.64 5.22
CA LYS A 32 -10.42 -4.04 5.34
C LYS A 32 -9.47 -5.03 4.66
N ASP A 33 -8.92 -4.65 3.51
CA ASP A 33 -8.11 -5.55 2.68
C ASP A 33 -6.62 -5.29 2.87
N LEU A 34 -6.23 -4.02 2.98
CA LEU A 34 -4.82 -3.65 3.21
C LEU A 34 -4.48 -3.51 4.70
N GLY A 35 -5.49 -3.42 5.56
CA GLY A 35 -5.30 -3.25 7.00
C GLY A 35 -4.69 -1.90 7.38
N LEU A 36 -4.88 -0.86 6.56
CA LEU A 36 -4.44 0.50 6.88
C LEU A 36 -5.21 1.00 8.10
N ASP A 37 -4.52 1.74 8.96
CA ASP A 37 -5.16 2.38 10.10
C ASP A 37 -5.73 3.76 9.74
N SER A 38 -6.40 4.40 10.71
CA SER A 38 -6.96 5.74 10.49
C SER A 38 -5.89 6.82 10.28
N LEU A 39 -4.66 6.61 10.77
CA LEU A 39 -3.55 7.54 10.62
C LEU A 39 -2.95 7.44 9.21
N ASP A 40 -2.81 6.22 8.69
CA ASP A 40 -2.40 5.93 7.31
C ASP A 40 -3.38 6.58 6.32
N GLN A 41 -4.68 6.56 6.62
CA GLN A 41 -5.68 7.25 5.80
C GLN A 41 -5.46 8.76 5.78
N VAL A 42 -5.16 9.38 6.93
CA VAL A 42 -4.86 10.83 7.00
C VAL A 42 -3.60 11.15 6.21
N GLU A 43 -2.54 10.36 6.36
CA GLU A 43 -1.27 10.57 5.65
C GLU A 43 -1.43 10.42 4.13
N LEU A 44 -2.24 9.46 3.68
CA LEU A 44 -2.59 9.30 2.27
C LEU A 44 -3.30 10.53 1.71
N ILE A 45 -4.31 11.04 2.44
CA ILE A 45 -5.09 12.21 2.02
C ILE A 45 -4.19 13.44 1.95
N MET A 46 -3.40 13.70 2.98
CA MET A 46 -2.44 14.81 2.99
C MET A 46 -1.45 14.74 1.82
N GLY A 47 -0.94 13.54 1.50
CA GLY A 47 -0.05 13.35 0.35
C GLY A 47 -0.73 13.64 -1.00
N ILE A 48 -2.02 13.33 -1.13
CA ILE A 48 -2.81 13.65 -2.33
C ILE A 48 -3.04 15.17 -2.42
N GLU A 49 -3.42 15.81 -1.31
CA GLU A 49 -3.65 17.25 -1.24
C GLU A 49 -2.40 18.05 -1.63
N ASP A 50 -1.24 17.66 -1.09
CA ASP A 50 0.06 18.28 -1.37
C ASP A 50 0.51 18.06 -2.82
N GLU A 51 0.32 16.86 -3.37
CA GLU A 51 0.75 16.52 -4.74
C GLU A 51 -0.10 17.25 -5.81
N PHE A 52 -1.41 17.34 -5.59
CA PHE A 52 -2.32 17.95 -6.57
C PHE A 52 -2.70 19.42 -6.26
N GLY A 53 -2.34 19.92 -5.07
CA GLY A 53 -2.55 21.31 -4.69
C GLY A 53 -4.02 21.69 -4.43
N PHE A 54 -4.82 20.74 -3.92
CA PHE A 54 -6.21 21.00 -3.51
C PHE A 54 -6.51 20.43 -2.14
N GLU A 55 -7.53 20.97 -1.45
CA GLU A 55 -8.00 20.45 -0.16
C GLU A 55 -9.14 19.43 -0.37
N ILE A 56 -9.07 18.33 0.37
CA ILE A 56 -10.09 17.27 0.47
C ILE A 56 -10.78 17.45 1.82
N PRO A 57 -12.08 17.79 1.85
CA PRO A 57 -12.79 17.89 3.12
C PRO A 57 -12.92 16.52 3.78
N ASP A 58 -12.87 16.46 5.12
CA ASP A 58 -13.00 15.23 5.90
C ASP A 58 -14.19 14.36 5.47
N SER A 59 -15.33 14.99 5.17
CA SER A 59 -16.55 14.31 4.71
C SER A 59 -16.41 13.57 3.37
N ASP A 60 -15.46 13.99 2.53
CA ASP A 60 -15.12 13.30 1.30
C ASP A 60 -14.00 12.29 1.55
N ALA A 61 -12.98 12.64 2.34
CA ALA A 61 -11.90 11.75 2.73
C ALA A 61 -12.41 10.45 3.40
N GLU A 62 -13.44 10.54 4.25
CA GLU A 62 -14.12 9.39 4.85
C GLU A 62 -14.74 8.42 3.83
N LYS A 63 -15.05 8.90 2.62
CA LYS A 63 -15.62 8.09 1.52
C LYS A 63 -14.56 7.51 0.61
N LEU A 64 -13.31 7.97 0.70
CA LEU A 64 -12.18 7.49 -0.11
C LEU A 64 -11.61 6.21 0.50
N LEU A 65 -12.38 5.13 0.38
CA LEU A 65 -12.09 3.83 1.01
C LEU A 65 -11.28 2.89 0.11
N THR A 66 -11.21 3.18 -1.19
CA THR A 66 -10.49 2.38 -2.19
C THR A 66 -9.61 3.24 -3.09
N ALA A 67 -8.61 2.63 -3.71
CA ALA A 67 -7.75 3.32 -4.67
C ALA A 67 -8.53 3.86 -5.87
N LYS A 68 -9.58 3.16 -6.31
CA LYS A 68 -10.48 3.61 -7.37
C LYS A 68 -11.21 4.89 -7.00
N ASP A 69 -11.70 5.00 -5.77
CA ASP A 69 -12.43 6.18 -5.29
C ASP A 69 -11.51 7.41 -5.28
N VAL A 70 -10.29 7.24 -4.79
CA VAL A 70 -9.25 8.28 -4.78
C VAL A 70 -8.96 8.76 -6.21
N ILE A 71 -8.66 7.83 -7.13
CA ILE A 71 -8.34 8.18 -8.52
C ILE A 71 -9.52 8.90 -9.19
N ALA A 72 -10.75 8.43 -8.97
CA ALA A 72 -11.94 9.07 -9.50
C ALA A 72 -12.15 10.47 -8.93
N TYR A 73 -11.90 10.66 -7.63
CA TYR A 73 -12.00 11.96 -6.97
C TYR A 73 -10.99 12.96 -7.52
N VAL A 74 -9.72 12.56 -7.55
CA VAL A 74 -8.62 13.36 -8.08
C VAL A 74 -8.87 13.71 -9.55
N SER A 75 -9.26 12.73 -10.38
CA SER A 75 -9.56 12.96 -11.79
C SER A 75 -10.70 13.95 -11.99
N LYS A 76 -11.73 13.90 -11.14
CA LYS A 76 -12.84 14.85 -11.17
C LYS A 76 -12.38 16.25 -10.79
N LYS A 77 -11.59 16.37 -9.72
CA LYS A 77 -11.04 17.66 -9.26
C LYS A 77 -10.11 18.31 -10.27
N LEU A 78 -9.28 17.54 -10.96
CA LEU A 78 -8.37 18.05 -11.98
C LEU A 78 -9.09 18.50 -13.27
N SER A 79 -10.32 18.01 -13.49
CA SER A 79 -11.16 18.37 -14.64
C SER A 79 -12.09 19.57 -14.41
N GLU A 80 -12.14 20.10 -13.19
CA GLU A 80 -12.83 21.36 -12.84
C GLU A 80 -11.88 22.55 -13.01
#